data_AF-A0A535PIH6-F1
#
_entry.id   AF-A0A535PIH6-F1
#
_cell.length_a   1.000
_cell.length_b   1.000
_cell.length_c   1.000
_cell.angle_alpha   90.00
_cell.angle_beta   90.00
_cell.angle_gamma   90.00
#
_symmetry.space_group_name_H-M   'P 1'
#
loop_
_entity.id
_entity.type
_entity.pdbx_description
1 polymer ?
#
loop_
_entity_poly.entity_id
_entity_poly.type
_entity_poly.pdbx_seq_one_letter_code
_entity_poly.pdbx_strand_id
1 'polypeptide(L)'
;MPDRIPAPGPSFLREAALHVHDRWLRAGMGRPTLSDDGWWLALLWVEDERGVISFRDVAPRAGPPPEPPATRLGPSLAGSLSGMILEDAGRLQFRLAVATPPDDPRKPWDCPLAVLAGIRWEPMRAATMRPNELAQAALDGFRRSVEGLARP
;
A
#
# COMPACT_ATOMS: atom_id res chain seq x y z
N MET A 1 -20.08 4.51 9.29
CA MET A 1 -18.65 4.17 9.08
C MET A 1 -18.68 2.87 8.26
N PRO A 2 -17.95 2.71 7.15
CA PRO A 2 -17.93 1.39 6.52
C PRO A 2 -17.46 0.39 7.59
N ASP A 3 -18.15 -0.73 7.71
CA ASP A 3 -17.76 -1.77 8.65
C ASP A 3 -16.33 -2.22 8.35
N ARG A 4 -15.57 -2.49 9.42
CA ARG A 4 -14.24 -3.09 9.29
C ARG A 4 -14.42 -4.43 8.60
N ILE A 5 -13.69 -4.64 7.50
CA ILE A 5 -13.63 -5.97 6.90
C ILE A 5 -12.57 -6.81 7.64
N PRO A 6 -12.73 -8.13 7.72
CA PRO A 6 -11.70 -8.98 8.28
C PRO A 6 -10.40 -8.83 7.49
N ALA A 7 -9.26 -9.01 8.17
CA ALA A 7 -7.97 -9.08 7.51
C ALA A 7 -8.01 -10.19 6.44
N PRO A 8 -7.34 -10.00 5.28
CA PRO A 8 -7.31 -11.00 4.20
C PRO A 8 -6.70 -12.35 4.64
N GLY A 9 -5.95 -12.35 5.75
CA GLY A 9 -5.28 -13.50 6.33
C GLY A 9 -4.14 -13.03 7.24
N PRO A 10 -3.32 -13.94 7.78
CA PRO A 10 -2.12 -13.56 8.51
C PRO A 10 -1.15 -12.83 7.57
N SER A 11 -0.50 -11.80 8.10
CA SER A 11 0.56 -11.11 7.36
C SER A 11 1.75 -12.05 7.10
N PHE A 12 2.27 -12.02 5.87
CA PHE A 12 3.42 -12.83 5.43
C PHE A 12 4.69 -12.45 6.18
N LEU A 13 4.87 -11.16 6.47
CA LEU A 13 5.91 -10.64 7.34
C LEU A 13 5.30 -10.21 8.67
N ARG A 14 6.16 -9.98 9.68
CA ARG A 14 5.73 -9.28 10.89
C ARG A 14 5.12 -7.95 10.51
N GLU A 15 3.92 -7.69 11.03
CA GLU A 15 3.19 -6.45 10.79
C GLU A 15 4.02 -5.25 11.21
N ALA A 16 3.98 -4.19 10.40
CA ALA A 16 4.72 -2.98 10.67
C ALA A 16 3.81 -1.97 11.40
N ALA A 17 4.18 -1.61 12.63
CA ALA A 17 3.43 -0.62 13.39
C ALA A 17 3.53 0.77 12.74
N LEU A 18 2.41 1.49 12.67
CA LEU A 18 2.36 2.87 12.22
C LEU A 18 1.44 3.70 13.10
N HIS A 19 1.70 5.00 13.12
CA HIS A 19 0.89 5.96 13.87
C HIS A 19 0.32 7.00 12.93
N VAL A 20 -1.00 7.08 12.85
CA VAL A 20 -1.69 8.05 11.99
C VAL A 20 -2.70 8.81 12.84
N HIS A 21 -2.62 10.13 12.76
CA HIS A 21 -3.36 11.03 13.65
C HIS A 21 -3.07 10.70 15.12
N ASP A 22 -4.01 10.05 15.81
CA ASP A 22 -3.92 9.64 17.22
C ASP A 22 -4.11 8.13 17.39
N ARG A 23 -3.93 7.34 16.31
CA ARG A 23 -4.23 5.91 16.27
C ARG A 23 -2.99 5.08 16.00
N TRP A 24 -2.82 4.03 16.80
CA TRP A 24 -1.88 2.95 16.52
C TRP A 24 -2.53 1.94 15.58
N LEU A 25 -1.87 1.70 14.46
CA LEU A 25 -2.35 0.81 13.40
C LEU A 25 -1.22 -0.16 13.04
N ARG A 26 -1.57 -1.20 12.28
CA ARG A 26 -0.63 -2.22 11.81
C ARG A 26 -0.76 -2.36 10.30
N ALA A 27 0.35 -2.26 9.59
CA ALA A 27 0.43 -2.58 8.17
C ALA A 27 0.79 -4.05 7.99
N GLY A 28 0.00 -4.76 7.19
CA GLY A 28 0.22 -6.16 6.83
C GLY A 28 0.39 -6.34 5.33
N MET A 29 0.88 -7.52 4.94
CA MET A 29 0.98 -7.90 3.53
C MET A 29 0.70 -9.38 3.31
N GLY A 30 0.12 -9.71 2.16
CA GLY A 30 -0.08 -11.08 1.73
C GLY A 30 1.25 -11.68 1.26
N ARG A 31 1.32 -13.01 1.14
CA ARG A 31 2.48 -13.64 0.49
C ARG A 31 2.52 -13.17 -0.97
N PRO A 32 3.63 -12.58 -1.42
CA PRO A 32 3.71 -12.10 -2.78
C PRO A 32 3.79 -13.27 -3.76
N THR A 33 3.26 -13.03 -4.97
CA THR A 33 3.34 -13.96 -6.10
C THR A 33 4.15 -13.33 -7.23
N LEU A 34 4.94 -14.14 -7.93
CA LEU A 34 5.63 -13.72 -9.15
C LEU A 34 4.85 -14.27 -10.34
N SER A 35 4.43 -13.40 -11.26
CA SER A 35 3.81 -13.80 -12.52
C SER A 35 4.87 -14.17 -13.57
N ASP A 36 4.44 -14.90 -14.61
CA ASP A 36 5.31 -15.35 -15.70
C ASP A 36 5.93 -14.19 -16.49
N ASP A 37 5.27 -13.04 -16.55
CA ASP A 37 5.76 -11.80 -17.17
C ASP A 37 6.61 -10.93 -16.20
N GLY A 38 6.97 -11.47 -15.04
CA GLY A 38 7.93 -10.89 -14.11
C GLY A 38 7.35 -9.82 -13.17
N TRP A 39 6.03 -9.75 -12.99
CA TRP A 39 5.42 -8.89 -11.98
C TRP A 39 5.41 -9.57 -10.63
N TRP A 40 6.00 -8.91 -9.65
CA TRP A 40 5.81 -9.20 -8.24
C TRP A 40 4.50 -8.56 -7.79
N LEU A 41 3.56 -9.36 -7.32
CA LEU A 41 2.23 -8.92 -6.92
C LEU A 41 2.03 -9.19 -5.43
N ALA A 42 1.52 -8.19 -4.70
CA ALA A 42 1.16 -8.36 -3.29
C ALA A 42 -0.07 -7.53 -2.90
N LEU A 43 -0.89 -8.08 -2.01
CA LEU A 43 -1.90 -7.34 -1.27
C LEU A 43 -1.25 -6.70 -0.04
N LEU A 44 -1.47 -5.40 0.16
CA LEU A 44 -1.02 -4.62 1.31
C LEU A 44 -2.25 -4.04 2.00
N TRP A 45 -2.29 -4.02 3.33
CA TRP A 45 -3.44 -3.46 4.07
C TRP A 45 -3.02 -2.82 5.38
N VAL A 46 -3.91 -2.02 5.96
CA VAL A 46 -3.77 -1.48 7.31
C VAL A 46 -4.97 -1.86 8.16
N GLU A 47 -4.71 -2.30 9.38
CA GLU A 47 -5.73 -2.74 10.32
C GLU A 47 -5.56 -2.15 11.72
N ASP A 48 -6.67 -2.14 12.45
CA ASP A 48 -6.73 -2.00 13.90
C ASP A 48 -7.17 -3.35 14.54
N GLU A 49 -7.51 -3.35 15.82
CA GLU A 49 -7.98 -4.57 16.52
C GLU A 49 -9.31 -5.12 15.98
N ARG A 50 -10.07 -4.32 15.23
CA ARG A 50 -11.39 -4.69 14.69
C ARG A 50 -11.33 -5.15 13.23
N GLY A 51 -10.20 -4.98 12.55
CA GLY A 51 -10.00 -5.38 11.16
C GLY A 51 -9.41 -4.27 10.30
N VAL A 52 -9.51 -4.43 8.97
CA VAL A 52 -8.97 -3.48 7.99
C VAL A 52 -9.73 -2.16 8.09
N ILE A 53 -8.98 -1.06 8.27
CA ILE A 53 -9.55 0.28 8.40
C ILE A 53 -10.01 0.83 7.05
N SER A 54 -10.72 1.95 7.05
CA SER A 54 -11.04 2.65 5.80
C SER A 54 -9.92 3.63 5.44
N PHE A 55 -9.74 3.92 4.15
CA PHE A 55 -8.91 5.06 3.74
C PHE A 55 -9.33 6.36 4.43
N ARG A 56 -10.63 6.56 4.69
CA ARG A 56 -11.14 7.71 5.45
C ARG A 56 -10.52 7.86 6.84
N ASP A 57 -10.15 6.76 7.51
CA ASP A 57 -9.54 6.79 8.84
C ASP A 57 -8.15 7.45 8.84
N VAL A 58 -7.49 7.51 7.67
CA VAL A 58 -6.15 8.11 7.48
C VAL A 58 -6.16 9.34 6.58
N ALA A 59 -7.35 9.82 6.19
CA ALA A 59 -7.49 11.01 5.35
C ALA A 59 -6.98 12.28 6.08
N PRO A 60 -6.53 13.31 5.35
CA PRO A 60 -6.27 14.62 5.94
C PRO A 60 -7.50 15.15 6.70
N ARG A 61 -7.29 15.64 7.92
CA ARG A 61 -8.38 16.18 8.77
C ARG A 61 -8.86 17.57 8.35
N ALA A 62 -8.04 18.30 7.60
CA ALA A 62 -8.32 19.65 7.14
C ALA A 62 -7.73 19.86 5.74
N GLY A 63 -8.28 20.83 5.00
CA GLY A 63 -7.87 21.17 3.64
C GLY A 63 -8.98 20.96 2.59
N PRO A 64 -8.70 21.25 1.31
CA PRO A 64 -9.62 20.95 0.23
C PRO A 64 -9.90 19.44 0.14
N PRO A 65 -11.03 19.01 -0.48
CA PRO A 65 -11.33 17.59 -0.65
C PRO A 65 -10.12 16.87 -1.26
N PRO A 66 -9.57 15.85 -0.59
CA PRO A 66 -8.37 15.20 -1.06
C PRO A 66 -8.65 14.43 -2.34
N GLU A 67 -7.67 14.41 -3.24
CA GLU A 67 -7.67 13.50 -4.39
C GLU A 67 -7.95 12.06 -3.96
N PRO A 68 -8.44 11.18 -4.87
CA PRO A 68 -8.61 9.77 -4.56
C PRO A 68 -7.36 9.18 -3.89
N PRO A 69 -7.51 8.31 -2.87
CA PRO A 69 -6.40 7.88 -2.03
C PRO A 69 -5.30 7.18 -2.83
N ALA A 70 -5.66 6.42 -3.87
CA ALA A 70 -4.70 5.77 -4.76
C ALA A 70 -3.80 6.77 -5.51
N THR A 71 -4.33 7.94 -5.89
CA THR A 71 -3.58 9.01 -6.57
C THR A 71 -2.52 9.63 -5.67
N ARG A 72 -2.76 9.66 -4.35
CA ARG A 72 -1.77 10.12 -3.36
C ARG A 72 -0.79 9.03 -2.95
N LEU A 73 -1.31 7.83 -2.69
CA LEU A 73 -0.54 6.70 -2.19
C LEU A 73 0.44 6.16 -3.25
N GLY A 74 0.02 6.06 -4.51
CA GLY A 74 0.82 5.50 -5.61
C GLY A 74 2.17 6.19 -5.80
N PRO A 75 2.20 7.52 -6.04
CA PRO A 75 3.46 8.26 -6.18
C PRO A 75 4.34 8.20 -4.93
N SER A 76 3.74 8.26 -3.73
CA SER A 76 4.49 8.15 -2.48
C SER A 76 5.16 6.79 -2.34
N LEU A 77 4.43 5.70 -2.63
CA LEU A 77 4.94 4.34 -2.53
C LEU A 77 6.00 4.08 -3.60
N ALA A 78 5.74 4.44 -4.86
CA ALA A 78 6.71 4.33 -5.93
C ALA A 78 7.99 5.11 -5.63
N GLY A 79 7.87 6.33 -5.11
CA GLY A 79 9.01 7.15 -4.68
C GLY A 79 9.80 6.52 -3.53
N SER A 80 9.13 5.89 -2.56
CA SER A 80 9.76 5.22 -1.42
C SER A 80 10.60 3.98 -1.83
N LEU A 81 10.33 3.44 -3.02
CA LEU A 81 10.98 2.30 -3.64
C LEU A 81 11.82 2.72 -4.87
N SER A 82 12.06 4.01 -5.04
CA SER A 82 12.82 4.53 -6.17
C SER A 82 14.22 3.91 -6.23
N GLY A 83 14.67 3.58 -7.43
CA GLY A 83 15.90 2.84 -7.67
C GLY A 83 15.80 1.33 -7.44
N MET A 84 14.72 0.82 -6.83
CA MET A 84 14.43 -0.62 -6.73
C MET A 84 13.45 -1.11 -7.80
N ILE A 85 12.55 -0.24 -8.24
CA ILE A 85 11.59 -0.53 -9.30
C ILE A 85 12.31 -0.44 -10.65
N LEU A 86 12.07 -1.41 -11.53
CA LEU A 86 12.54 -1.39 -12.90
C LEU A 86 12.00 -0.15 -13.61
N GLU A 87 12.90 0.62 -14.21
CA GLU A 87 12.54 1.68 -15.14
C GLU A 87 12.66 1.16 -16.57
N ASP A 88 11.60 1.29 -17.35
CA ASP A 88 11.57 0.90 -18.75
C ASP A 88 10.96 2.04 -19.58
N ALA A 89 11.67 2.44 -20.64
CA ALA A 89 11.33 3.58 -21.48
C ALA A 89 10.99 4.87 -20.69
N GLY A 90 11.75 5.15 -19.62
CA GLY A 90 11.55 6.34 -18.78
C GLY A 90 10.36 6.23 -17.81
N ARG A 91 9.81 5.04 -17.59
CA ARG A 91 8.66 4.82 -16.70
C ARG A 91 8.94 3.72 -15.70
N LEU A 92 8.64 4.01 -14.43
CA LEU A 92 8.66 2.99 -13.37
C LEU A 92 7.61 1.93 -13.64
N GLN A 93 8.03 0.66 -13.65
CA GLN A 93 7.18 -0.50 -13.80
C GLN A 93 6.47 -0.82 -12.47
N PHE A 94 5.52 0.05 -12.12
CA PHE A 94 4.75 0.01 -10.89
C PHE A 94 3.26 0.18 -11.19
N ARG A 95 2.43 -0.60 -10.51
CA ARG A 95 0.97 -0.56 -10.59
C ARG A 95 0.40 -0.61 -9.18
N LEU A 96 -0.63 0.19 -8.92
CA LEU A 96 -1.36 0.19 -7.67
C LEU A 96 -2.85 0.28 -7.93
N ALA A 97 -3.62 -0.58 -7.29
CA ALA A 97 -5.08 -0.52 -7.29
C ALA A 97 -5.62 -0.69 -5.87
N VAL A 98 -6.75 -0.05 -5.57
CA VAL A 98 -7.52 -0.39 -4.35
C VAL A 98 -8.08 -1.80 -4.50
N ALA A 99 -7.95 -2.63 -3.48
CA ALA A 99 -8.39 -4.03 -3.52
C ALA A 99 -9.92 -4.13 -3.55
N THR A 100 -10.60 -3.20 -2.89
CA THR A 100 -12.06 -3.05 -2.92
C THR A 100 -12.38 -1.60 -3.26
N PRO A 101 -13.02 -1.32 -4.41
CA PRO A 101 -13.41 0.04 -4.77
C PRO A 101 -14.50 0.58 -3.84
N PRO A 102 -14.66 1.91 -3.74
CA PRO A 102 -15.75 2.52 -2.99
C PRO A 102 -17.09 2.26 -3.70
N ASP A 103 -18.15 2.05 -2.92
CA ASP A 103 -19.52 1.88 -3.46
C ASP A 103 -20.05 3.15 -4.15
N ASP A 104 -19.68 4.34 -3.62
CA ASP A 104 -19.99 5.64 -4.23
C ASP A 104 -18.69 6.26 -4.79
N PRO A 105 -18.53 6.36 -6.12
CA PRO A 105 -17.36 6.97 -6.74
C PRO A 105 -17.11 8.43 -6.34
N ARG A 106 -18.13 9.14 -5.85
CA ARG A 106 -18.01 10.52 -5.33
C ARG A 106 -17.40 10.56 -3.92
N LYS A 107 -17.24 9.41 -3.28
CA LYS A 107 -16.61 9.25 -1.96
C LYS A 107 -15.42 8.31 -2.07
N PRO A 108 -14.34 8.70 -2.78
CA PRO A 108 -13.24 7.80 -3.11
C PRO A 108 -12.44 7.30 -1.90
N TRP A 109 -12.68 7.88 -0.72
CA TRP A 109 -12.06 7.51 0.55
C TRP A 109 -12.91 6.53 1.37
N ASP A 110 -14.17 6.29 1.00
CA ASP A 110 -15.10 5.38 1.69
C ASP A 110 -14.93 3.95 1.17
N CYS A 111 -13.70 3.44 1.26
CA CYS A 111 -13.35 2.05 0.98
C CYS A 111 -12.28 1.53 1.95
N PRO A 112 -12.10 0.20 2.07
CA PRO A 112 -11.05 -0.38 2.89
C PRO A 112 -9.63 0.05 2.47
N LEU A 113 -8.75 0.27 3.44
CA LEU A 113 -7.33 0.52 3.23
C LEU A 113 -6.61 -0.81 2.95
N ALA A 114 -6.88 -1.32 1.75
CA ALA A 114 -6.22 -2.48 1.18
C ALA A 114 -5.93 -2.21 -0.31
N VAL A 115 -4.71 -2.52 -0.76
CA VAL A 115 -4.24 -2.24 -2.11
C VAL A 115 -3.50 -3.42 -2.71
N LEU A 116 -3.67 -3.62 -4.01
CA LEU A 116 -2.91 -4.54 -4.82
C LEU A 116 -1.75 -3.77 -5.45
N ALA A 117 -0.52 -4.11 -5.04
CA ALA A 117 0.70 -3.58 -5.63
C ALA A 117 1.28 -4.58 -6.63
N GLY A 118 1.54 -4.10 -7.84
CA GLY A 118 2.32 -4.81 -8.85
C GLY A 118 3.63 -4.07 -9.10
N ILE A 119 4.75 -4.78 -8.98
CA ILE A 119 6.08 -4.20 -9.07
C ILE A 119 6.93 -5.11 -9.96
N ARG A 120 7.55 -4.57 -11.01
CA ARG A 120 8.72 -5.23 -11.61
C ARG A 120 9.95 -4.65 -10.94
N TRP A 121 10.67 -5.48 -10.21
CA TRP A 121 11.91 -5.06 -9.55
C TRP A 121 13.03 -4.92 -10.57
N GLU A 122 13.95 -4.00 -10.32
CA GLU A 122 15.19 -3.89 -11.09
C GLU A 122 15.97 -5.22 -10.96
N PRO A 123 16.26 -5.92 -12.06
CA PRO A 123 16.84 -7.27 -12.03
C PRO A 123 18.14 -7.40 -11.23
N MET A 124 19.08 -6.46 -11.35
CA MET A 124 20.37 -6.56 -10.64
C MET A 124 20.19 -6.41 -9.13
N ARG A 125 19.29 -5.53 -8.69
CA ARG A 125 18.92 -5.42 -7.27
C ARG A 125 18.16 -6.65 -6.79
N ALA A 126 17.17 -7.11 -7.53
CA ALA A 126 16.39 -8.28 -7.15
C ALA A 126 17.27 -9.54 -7.02
N ALA A 127 18.29 -9.70 -7.88
CA ALA A 127 19.22 -10.83 -7.84
C ALA A 127 20.12 -10.85 -6.59
N THR A 128 20.32 -9.72 -5.94
CA THR A 128 21.16 -9.60 -4.73
C THR A 128 20.37 -9.61 -3.43
N MET A 129 19.03 -9.66 -3.51
CA MET A 129 18.13 -9.61 -2.37
C MET A 129 17.40 -10.94 -2.15
N ARG A 130 17.19 -11.29 -0.88
CA ARG A 130 16.30 -12.39 -0.50
C ARG A 130 14.84 -12.00 -0.73
N PRO A 131 13.94 -12.95 -0.98
CA PRO A 131 12.51 -12.65 -1.15
C PRO A 131 11.89 -11.86 0.00
N ASN A 132 12.30 -12.15 1.25
CA ASN A 132 11.83 -11.42 2.42
C ASN A 132 12.34 -9.97 2.48
N GLU A 133 13.50 -9.67 1.89
CA GLU A 133 14.03 -8.30 1.86
C GLU A 133 13.27 -7.43 0.87
N LEU A 134 12.88 -8.00 -0.29
CA LEU A 134 11.99 -7.31 -1.23
C LEU A 134 10.60 -7.07 -0.62
N ALA A 135 10.04 -8.09 0.03
CA ALA A 135 8.77 -7.97 0.74
C ALA A 135 8.84 -6.91 1.86
N GLN A 136 9.92 -6.90 2.63
CA GLN A 136 10.14 -5.92 3.71
C GLN A 136 10.23 -4.50 3.15
N ALA A 137 10.97 -4.29 2.05
CA ALA A 137 11.06 -2.99 1.40
C ALA A 137 9.68 -2.48 0.94
N ALA A 138 8.86 -3.35 0.33
CA ALA A 138 7.50 -3.01 -0.08
C ALA A 138 6.62 -2.64 1.11
N LEU A 139 6.66 -3.42 2.20
CA LEU A 139 5.89 -3.16 3.41
C LEU A 139 6.31 -1.85 4.11
N ASP A 140 7.61 -1.58 4.20
CA ASP A 140 8.16 -0.36 4.80
C ASP A 140 7.88 0.89 3.95
N GLY A 141 7.91 0.75 2.63
CA GLY A 141 7.46 1.78 1.70
C GLY A 141 5.99 2.10 1.92
N PHE A 142 5.14 1.07 1.91
CA PHE A 142 3.70 1.21 2.09
C PHE A 142 3.34 1.85 3.43
N ARG A 143 3.94 1.39 4.53
CA ARG A 143 3.79 1.95 5.88
C ARG A 143 4.05 3.46 5.89
N ARG A 144 5.22 3.88 5.38
CA ARG A 144 5.61 5.31 5.33
C ARG A 144 4.67 6.12 4.45
N SER A 145 4.22 5.56 3.33
CA SER A 145 3.29 6.25 2.44
C SER A 145 1.92 6.44 3.06
N VAL A 146 1.42 5.47 3.85
CA VAL A 146 0.17 5.62 4.60
C VAL A 146 0.30 6.69 5.68
N GLU A 147 1.40 6.72 6.44
CA GLU A 147 1.66 7.81 7.40
C GLU A 147 1.68 9.19 6.73
N GLY A 148 2.12 9.25 5.46
CA GLY A 148 2.10 10.46 4.65
C GLY A 148 0.70 10.91 4.21
N LEU A 149 -0.31 10.03 4.17
CA LEU A 149 -1.67 10.38 3.70
C LEU A 149 -2.39 11.37 4.62
N ALA A 150 -2.04 11.43 5.90
CA ALA A 150 -2.65 12.34 6.86
C ALA A 150 -2.21 13.81 6.65
N ARG A 151 -1.15 14.05 5.87
CA ARG A 151 -0.64 15.39 5.60
C ARG A 151 -1.52 16.06 4.53
N PRO A 152 -1.83 17.36 4.63
CA PRO A 152 -2.58 18.09 3.60
C PRO A 152 -2.01 17.88 2.20
#